data_AF-A0A0F8ZBJ9-F1
#
_entry.id   AF-A0A0F8ZBJ9-F1
#
_cell.length_a   1.000
_cell.length_b   1.000
_cell.length_c   1.000
_cell.angle_alpha   90.00
_cell.angle_beta   90.00
_cell.angle_gamma   90.00
#
_symmetry.space_group_name_H-M   'P 1'
#
loop_
_entity.id
_entity.type
_entity.pdbx_description
1 polymer ?
#
loop_
_entity_poly.entity_id
_entity_poly.type
_entity_poly.pdbx_seq_one_letter_code
_entity_poly.pdbx_strand_id
1 'polypeptide(L)'
;MGGRKKGSLNKATAGLKVAFQKHEKELVKGLLALTKSKDLNIRLKALQACLDRGWGKSPQPMTGEDGGGPAILRVEHVIVDPRNQNSDG
;
A
#
# COMPACT_ATOMS: atom_id res chain seq x y z
N MET A 1 27.95 8.73 -19.35
CA MET A 1 26.78 9.17 -18.56
C MET A 1 26.11 7.95 -17.92
N GLY A 2 26.51 7.57 -16.71
CA GLY A 2 25.94 6.44 -15.96
C GLY A 2 24.88 6.92 -14.98
N GLY A 3 23.66 7.18 -15.46
CA GLY A 3 22.52 7.51 -14.59
C GLY A 3 21.89 6.25 -14.00
N ARG A 4 21.46 6.30 -12.73
CA ARG A 4 20.70 5.21 -12.08
C ARG A 4 19.50 4.81 -12.95
N LYS A 5 19.35 3.52 -13.24
CA LYS A 5 18.15 2.97 -13.91
C LYS A 5 16.90 3.31 -13.09
N LYS A 6 15.96 4.02 -13.70
CA LYS A 6 14.61 4.28 -13.17
C LYS A 6 13.98 2.94 -12.79
N GLY A 7 13.58 2.78 -11.53
CA GLY A 7 13.05 1.52 -10.98
C GLY A 7 14.05 0.61 -10.26
N SER A 8 15.34 0.98 -10.18
CA SER A 8 16.29 0.24 -9.33
C SER A 8 15.88 0.32 -7.86
N LEU A 9 15.72 -0.84 -7.21
CA LEU A 9 15.34 -0.93 -5.79
C LEU A 9 16.37 -0.18 -4.94
N ASN A 10 15.92 0.86 -4.23
CA ASN A 10 16.77 1.50 -3.23
C ASN A 10 16.90 0.54 -2.04
N LYS A 11 18.06 -0.12 -1.92
CA LYS A 11 18.36 -1.06 -0.82
C LYS A 11 18.08 -0.48 0.56
N ALA A 12 18.29 0.82 0.77
CA ALA A 12 18.00 1.48 2.04
C ALA A 12 16.49 1.49 2.35
N THR A 13 15.66 1.79 1.35
CA THR A 13 14.19 1.80 1.49
C THR A 13 13.64 0.38 1.63
N ALA A 14 14.25 -0.60 0.98
CA ALA A 14 13.89 -2.01 1.11
C ALA A 14 14.19 -2.55 2.51
N GLY A 15 15.38 -2.25 3.06
CA GLY A 15 15.75 -2.63 4.43
C GLY A 15 14.83 -1.99 5.47
N LEU A 16 14.43 -0.73 5.26
CA LEU A 16 13.46 -0.05 6.12
C LEU A 16 12.10 -0.77 6.11
N LYS A 17 11.58 -1.14 4.94
CA LYS A 17 10.30 -1.86 4.84
C LYS A 17 10.31 -3.18 5.60
N VAL A 18 11.40 -3.94 5.50
CA VAL A 18 11.57 -5.21 6.24
C VAL A 18 11.61 -4.97 7.76
N ALA A 19 12.32 -3.93 8.21
CA ALA A 19 12.35 -3.56 9.62
C ALA A 19 10.96 -3.17 10.15
N PHE A 20 10.20 -2.37 9.39
CA PHE A 20 8.84 -1.98 9.75
C PHE A 20 7.89 -3.17 9.86
N GLN A 21 7.98 -4.13 8.94
CA GLN A 21 7.17 -5.37 8.99
C GLN A 21 7.53 -6.21 10.21
N LYS A 22 8.82 -6.36 10.52
CA LYS A 22 9.29 -7.12 11.68
C LYS A 22 8.79 -6.54 13.01
N HIS A 23 8.71 -5.22 13.11
CA HIS A 23 8.32 -4.50 14.35
C HIS A 23 6.89 -3.95 14.32
N GLU A 24 6.05 -4.43 13.40
CA GLU A 24 4.70 -3.87 13.17
C GLU A 24 3.87 -3.78 14.47
N LYS A 25 3.85 -4.85 15.27
CA LYS A 25 3.09 -4.91 16.52
C LYS A 25 3.56 -3.87 17.55
N GLU A 26 4.87 -3.64 17.64
CA GLU A 26 5.45 -2.66 18.56
C GLU A 26 5.17 -1.22 18.09
N LEU A 27 5.29 -0.98 16.80
CA LEU A 27 4.98 0.32 16.20
C LEU A 27 3.51 0.70 16.36
N VAL A 28 2.60 -0.26 16.20
CA VAL A 28 1.15 -0.05 16.45
C VAL A 28 0.88 0.29 17.91
N LYS A 29 1.50 -0.43 18.86
CA LYS A 29 1.40 -0.09 20.30
C LYS A 29 1.92 1.31 20.60
N GLY A 30 3.07 1.67 20.02
CA GLY A 30 3.64 3.02 20.15
C GLY A 30 2.70 4.09 19.60
N LEU A 31 2.11 3.86 18.43
CA LEU A 31 1.14 4.78 17.82
C LEU A 31 -0.10 4.98 18.69
N LEU A 32 -0.64 3.88 19.26
CA LEU A 32 -1.76 3.97 20.21
C LEU A 32 -1.38 4.76 21.46
N ALA A 33 -0.16 4.62 21.98
CA ALA A 33 0.30 5.42 23.11
C ALA A 33 0.37 6.92 22.77
N LEU A 34 0.78 7.29 21.55
CA LEU A 34 0.84 8.68 21.10
C LEU A 34 -0.53 9.36 21.04
N THR A 35 -1.63 8.61 20.93
CA THR A 35 -2.99 9.17 21.03
C THR A 35 -3.30 9.78 22.41
N LYS A 36 -2.51 9.44 23.44
CA LYS A 36 -2.60 10.00 24.79
C LYS A 36 -1.61 11.15 25.04
N SER A 37 -0.90 11.60 24.01
CA SER A 37 0.04 12.72 24.14
C SER A 37 -0.66 14.01 24.60
N LYS A 38 0.06 14.82 25.37
CA LYS A 38 -0.37 16.18 25.75
C LYS A 38 -0.21 17.17 24.59
N ASP A 39 0.70 16.88 23.66
CA ASP A 39 0.86 17.65 22.44
C ASP A 39 -0.28 17.34 21.47
N LEU A 40 -1.06 18.38 21.16
CA LEU A 40 -2.22 18.30 20.27
C LEU A 40 -1.86 17.85 18.86
N ASN A 41 -0.73 18.29 18.32
CA ASN A 41 -0.29 17.94 16.96
C ASN A 41 0.13 16.48 16.88
N ILE A 42 0.86 15.99 17.89
CA ILE A 42 1.24 14.58 17.98
C ILE A 42 -0.01 13.70 18.09
N ARG A 43 -0.93 14.08 18.97
CA ARG A 43 -2.17 13.34 19.19
C ARG A 43 -3.04 13.30 17.93
N LEU A 44 -3.23 14.43 17.26
CA LEU A 44 -4.01 14.52 16.02
C LEU A 44 -3.42 13.60 14.94
N LYS A 45 -2.10 13.66 14.73
CA LYS A 45 -1.42 12.80 13.74
C LYS A 45 -1.53 11.32 14.09
N ALA A 46 -1.40 10.96 15.37
CA ALA A 46 -1.56 9.59 15.82
C ALA A 46 -2.97 9.05 15.58
N LEU A 47 -4.00 9.85 15.90
CA LEU A 47 -5.40 9.50 15.66
C LEU A 47 -5.69 9.30 14.16
N GLN A 48 -5.25 10.23 13.32
CA GLN A 48 -5.41 10.12 11.87
C GLN A 48 -4.72 8.88 11.30
N ALA A 49 -3.49 8.60 11.76
CA ALA A 49 -2.73 7.42 11.36
C ALA A 49 -3.37 6.09 11.81
N CYS A 50 -4.10 6.08 12.93
CA CYS A 50 -4.86 4.92 13.40
C CYS A 50 -6.13 4.70 12.54
N LEU A 51 -6.87 5.76 12.22
CA LEU A 51 -8.08 5.69 11.39
C LEU A 51 -7.76 5.17 9.99
N ASP A 52 -6.74 5.74 9.35
CA ASP A 52 -6.27 5.33 8.01
C ASP A 52 -5.89 3.84 7.93
N ARG A 53 -5.48 3.23 9.05
CA ARG A 53 -5.05 1.82 9.12
C ARG A 53 -6.16 0.87 9.54
N GLY A 54 -7.01 1.28 10.50
CA GLY A 54 -8.08 0.43 11.01
C GLY A 54 -9.29 0.35 10.07
N TRP A 55 -9.59 1.45 9.38
CA TRP A 55 -10.74 1.55 8.48
C TRP A 55 -10.33 1.64 7.00
N GLY A 56 -9.02 1.67 6.73
CA GLY A 56 -8.48 1.97 5.41
C GLY A 56 -8.55 3.47 5.11
N LYS A 57 -7.74 3.92 4.15
CA LYS A 57 -7.93 5.26 3.59
C LYS A 57 -9.25 5.31 2.82
N SER A 58 -9.92 6.45 2.85
CA SER A 58 -11.07 6.69 1.99
C SER A 58 -10.70 6.28 0.56
N PRO A 59 -11.43 5.36 -0.08
CA PRO A 59 -11.14 4.96 -1.45
C PRO A 59 -11.13 6.22 -2.31
N GLN A 60 -10.06 6.38 -3.09
CA GLN A 60 -10.06 7.43 -4.11
C GLN A 60 -11.22 7.14 -5.06
N PRO A 61 -11.98 8.15 -5.49
CA PRO A 61 -12.96 7.95 -6.54
C PRO A 61 -12.20 7.48 -7.79
N MET A 62 -12.30 6.20 -8.09
CA MET A 62 -11.79 5.62 -9.33
C MET A 62 -12.82 5.92 -10.40
N THR A 63 -12.77 7.14 -10.89
CA THR A 63 -13.69 7.62 -11.91
C THR A 63 -13.07 7.33 -13.28
N GLY A 64 -13.85 6.74 -14.19
CA GLY A 64 -13.44 6.60 -15.60
C GLY A 64 -13.22 7.96 -16.27
N GLU A 65 -12.66 7.95 -17.49
CA GLU A 65 -12.27 9.14 -18.28
C GLU A 65 -13.39 10.19 -18.39
N ASP A 66 -14.66 9.78 -18.22
CA ASP A 66 -15.87 10.62 -18.31
C ASP A 66 -16.64 10.83 -17.00
N GLY A 67 -16.04 10.65 -15.82
CA GLY A 67 -16.73 11.04 -14.58
C GLY A 67 -17.76 10.02 -14.03
N GLY A 68 -17.93 8.86 -14.68
CA GLY A 68 -19.01 7.91 -14.38
C GLY A 68 -18.61 6.71 -13.51
N GLY A 69 -19.10 6.70 -12.26
CA GLY A 69 -19.37 5.48 -11.48
C GLY A 69 -18.17 4.69 -10.92
N PRO A 70 -18.42 3.75 -9.99
CA PRO A 70 -17.36 3.00 -9.31
C PRO A 70 -16.60 2.09 -10.28
N ALA A 71 -15.27 2.17 -10.31
CA ALA A 71 -14.44 1.24 -11.06
C ALA A 71 -14.69 -0.20 -10.60
N ILE A 72 -15.14 -1.04 -11.53
CA ILE A 72 -15.31 -2.48 -11.32
C ILE A 72 -13.93 -3.13 -11.42
N LEU A 73 -13.38 -3.56 -10.29
CA LEU A 73 -12.16 -4.37 -10.28
C LEU A 73 -12.50 -5.82 -10.66
N ARG A 74 -12.23 -6.21 -11.90
CA ARG A 74 -12.31 -7.61 -12.35
C ARG A 74 -10.95 -8.27 -12.21
N VAL A 75 -10.86 -9.30 -11.37
CA VAL A 75 -9.66 -10.14 -11.25
C VAL A 75 -9.92 -11.43 -12.03
N GLU A 76 -9.12 -11.67 -13.07
CA GLU A 76 -9.17 -12.92 -13.85
C GLU A 76 -8.00 -13.82 -13.48
N HIS A 77 -8.29 -15.07 -13.09
CA HIS A 77 -7.29 -16.11 -12.92
C HIS A 77 -7.31 -17.01 -14.16
N VAL A 78 -6.28 -16.91 -15.00
CA VAL A 78 -6.11 -17.79 -16.15
C VAL A 78 -5.12 -18.89 -15.77
N ILE A 79 -5.60 -20.13 -15.72
CA ILE A 79 -4.75 -21.31 -15.58
C ILE A 79 -4.40 -21.77 -17.00
N VAL A 80 -3.16 -21.57 -17.42
CA VAL A 80 -2.65 -22.02 -18.72
C VAL A 80 -2.15 -23.46 -18.57
N ASP A 81 -2.74 -24.42 -19.28
CA ASP A 81 -2.16 -25.77 -19.40
C ASP A 81 -0.95 -25.68 -20.35
N PRO A 82 0.28 -25.95 -19.89
CA PRO A 82 1.47 -25.87 -20.73
C PRO A 82 1.49 -26.87 -21.89
N ARG A 83 0.62 -27.89 -21.88
CA ARG A 83 0.52 -28.91 -22.94
C ARG A 83 -0.38 -28.49 -24.10
N ASN A 84 -1.09 -27.37 -23.98
CA ASN A 84 -2.02 -26.87 -25.01
C ASN A 84 -1.50 -25.65 -25.78
N GLN A 85 -0.17 -25.43 -25.83
CA GLN A 85 0.46 -24.33 -26.58
C GLN A 85 0.49 -24.53 -28.12
N ASN A 86 -0.27 -25.48 -28.67
CA ASN A 86 -0.28 -25.76 -30.10
C ASN A 86 -1.68 -25.60 -30.69
N SER A 87 -2.09 -24.36 -30.95
CA SER A 87 -2.92 -23.99 -32.11
C SER A 87 -3.35 -22.52 -31.99
N ASP A 88 -2.49 -21.61 -32.41
CA ASP A 88 -2.90 -20.36 -33.05
C ASP A 88 -1.85 -20.07 -34.13
N GLY A 89 -2.21 -20.44 -35.36
CA GLY A 89 -1.61 -19.93 -36.59
C GLY A 89 -2.52 -18.84 -37.15
#